data_AF-A0A920T4Y6-F1
#
_entry.id   AF-A0A920T4Y6-F1
#
_cell.length_a   1.000
_cell.length_b   1.000
_cell.length_c   1.000
_cell.angle_alpha   90.00
_cell.angle_beta   90.00
_cell.angle_gamma   90.00
#
_symmetry.space_group_name_H-M   'P 1'
#
loop_
_entity.id
_entity.type
_entity.pdbx_description
1 polymer ?
#
loop_
_entity_poly.entity_id
_entity_poly.type
_entity_poly.pdbx_seq_one_letter_code
_entity_poly.pdbx_strand_id
1 'polypeptide(L)' 'MDSLFLTAGAVVVDVGGQRSHAVIVSRELGLPCVISVTDGTKRITDGSEIEVDGSTGEVRIL' A
#
# COMPACT_ATOMS: atom_id res chain seq x y z
N MET A 1 13.68 6.07 -3.78
CA MET A 1 12.48 5.43 -3.20
C MET A 1 12.15 4.11 -3.89
N ASP A 2 12.79 3.80 -5.02
CA ASP A 2 12.45 2.67 -5.89
C ASP A 2 12.90 1.30 -5.35
N SER A 3 13.92 1.27 -4.49
CA SER A 3 14.44 0.02 -3.91
C SER A 3 13.50 -0.63 -2.88
N LEU A 4 12.65 0.15 -2.19
CA LEU A 4 11.76 -0.42 -1.16
C LEU A 4 10.62 -1.25 -1.76
N PHE A 5 10.15 -0.91 -2.96
CA PHE A 5 9.02 -1.62 -3.58
C PHE A 5 9.39 -3.05 -3.97
N LEU A 6 10.65 -3.31 -4.31
CA LEU A 6 11.10 -4.64 -4.74
C LEU A 6 11.06 -5.70 -3.62
N THR A 7 11.08 -5.27 -2.36
CA THR A 7 11.03 -6.18 -1.20
C THR A 7 9.65 -6.19 -0.53
N ALA A 8 8.76 -5.27 -0.91
CA ALA A 8 7.43 -5.15 -0.30
C ALA A 8 6.44 -6.12 -0.95
N GLY A 9 5.64 -6.83 -0.14
CA GLY A 9 4.56 -7.69 -0.63
C GLY A 9 3.28 -6.92 -0.99
N ALA A 10 3.11 -5.73 -0.42
CA ALA A 10 1.99 -4.82 -0.66
C ALA A 10 2.39 -3.38 -0.32
N VAL A 11 1.67 -2.40 -0.85
CA VAL A 11 1.92 -0.98 -0.61
C VAL A 11 0.66 -0.29 -0.13
N VAL A 12 0.72 0.32 1.05
CA VAL A 12 -0.37 1.12 1.62
C VAL A 12 0.09 2.56 1.78
N VAL A 13 -0.68 3.52 1.27
CA VAL A 13 -0.33 4.94 1.31
C VAL A 13 -1.48 5.77 1.87
N ASP A 14 -1.24 6.48 2.97
CA ASP A 14 -2.24 7.36 3.58
C ASP A 14 -2.56 8.57 2.70
N VAL A 15 -1.53 9.13 2.05
CA VAL A 15 -1.63 10.37 1.28
C VAL A 15 -1.13 10.15 -0.14
N GLY A 16 -2.04 10.24 -1.12
CA GLY A 16 -1.68 10.14 -2.53
C GLY A 16 -2.91 10.05 -3.41
N GLY A 17 -2.84 10.68 -4.59
CA GLY A 17 -3.88 10.53 -5.62
C GLY A 17 -3.69 9.24 -6.44
N GLN A 18 -4.72 8.83 -7.17
CA GLN A 18 -4.75 7.65 -8.05
C GLN A 18 -3.66 7.61 -9.14
N ARG A 19 -2.91 8.71 -9.33
CA ARG A 19 -1.81 8.87 -10.30
C ARG A 19 -0.47 9.20 -9.62
N SER A 20 -0.30 8.85 -8.35
CA SER A 20 0.96 9.07 -7.65
C SER A 20 2.05 8.10 -8.15
N HIS A 21 3.32 8.51 -8.00
CA HIS A 21 4.48 7.69 -8.38
C HIS A 21 4.43 6.28 -7.76
N ALA A 22 3.99 6.19 -6.50
CA ALA A 22 3.83 4.92 -5.79
C ALA A 22 2.83 3.98 -6.46
N VAL A 23 1.71 4.49 -7.00
CA VAL A 23 0.68 3.66 -7.66
C VAL A 23 1.19 3.13 -9.00
N ILE A 24 1.88 3.98 -9.77
CA ILE A 24 2.41 3.61 -11.08
C ILE A 24 3.46 2.50 -10.91
N VAL A 25 4.44 2.73 -10.03
CA VAL A 25 5.50 1.75 -9.76
C VAL A 25 4.94 0.45 -9.17
N SER A 26 4.00 0.52 -8.23
CA SER A 26 3.39 -0.70 -7.67
C SER A 26 2.69 -1.54 -8.73
N ARG A 27 1.97 -0.88 -9.67
CA ARG A 27 1.30 -1.57 -10.79
C ARG A 27 2.29 -2.19 -11.77
N GLU A 28 3.38 -1.49 -12.08
CA GLU A 28 4.45 -2.02 -12.93
C GLU A 28 5.14 -3.24 -12.31
N LEU A 29 5.26 -3.27 -10.99
CA LEU A 29 5.84 -4.38 -10.22
C LEU A 29 4.83 -5.49 -9.90
N GLY A 30 3.55 -5.33 -10.26
CA GLY A 30 2.50 -6.30 -9.96
C GLY A 30 2.13 -6.41 -8.48
N LEU A 31 2.43 -5.37 -7.68
CA LEU A 31 2.17 -5.35 -6.24
C LEU A 31 0.78 -4.77 -5.94
N PRO A 32 0.03 -5.38 -5.01
CA PRO A 32 -1.20 -4.80 -4.52
C PRO A 32 -0.92 -3.46 -3.84
N CYS A 33 -1.63 -2.42 -4.29
CA CYS A 33 -1.43 -1.06 -3.81
C CYS A 33 -2.77 -0.42 -3.44
N VAL A 34 -2.90 0.03 -2.19
CA VAL A 34 -4.05 0.77 -1.69
C VAL A 34 -3.59 2.18 -1.30
N ILE A 35 -4.35 3.17 -1.74
CA ILE A 35 -4.07 4.58 -1.48
C ILE A 35 -5.26 5.23 -0.80
N SER A 36 -5.04 6.42 -0.22
CA SER A 36 -6.06 7.19 0.47
C SER A 36 -6.60 6.49 1.73
N VAL A 37 -5.78 5.66 2.37
CA VAL A 37 -6.14 5.04 3.64
C VAL A 37 -6.08 6.10 4.74
N THR A 38 -7.24 6.48 5.26
CA THR A 38 -7.30 7.53 6.28
C THR A 38 -6.70 7.01 7.59
N ASP A 39 -5.62 7.65 8.04
CA ASP A 39 -4.84 7.27 9.22
C ASP A 39 -4.35 5.79 9.19
N GLY A 40 -4.15 5.21 8.00
CA GLY A 40 -3.72 3.82 7.84
C GLY A 40 -2.39 3.55 8.55
N THR A 41 -1.39 4.40 8.33
CA THR A 41 -0.07 4.27 8.98
C THR A 41 -0.10 4.49 10.49
N LYS A 42 -1.13 5.14 11.03
CA LYS A 42 -1.32 5.27 12.49
C LYS A 42 -2.02 4.07 13.11
N ARG A 43 -2.84 3.36 12.31
CA ARG A 43 -3.60 2.19 12.75
C ARG A 43 -2.83 0.89 12.58
N ILE A 44 -2.00 0.81 11.53
CA ILE A 44 -1.13 -0.33 11.24
C ILE A 44 0.20 -0.08 11.94
N THR A 45 0.43 -0.80 13.04
CA THR A 45 1.70 -0.72 13.77
C THR A 45 2.74 -1.66 13.18
N ASP A 46 4.02 -1.35 13.37
CA ASP A 46 5.10 -2.23 12.93
C ASP A 46 4.94 -3.64 13.51
N GLY A 47 5.13 -4.65 12.66
CA GLY A 47 4.94 -6.06 13.01
C GLY A 47 3.50 -6.56 12.97
N SER A 48 2.53 -5.70 12.63
CA SER A 48 1.14 -6.15 12.40
C SER A 48 1.06 -6.95 11.10
N GLU A 49 0.35 -8.07 11.15
CA GLU A 49 -0.01 -8.79 9.95
C GLU A 49 -1.23 -8.12 9.32
N ILE A 50 -1.15 -7.81 8.03
CA ILE A 50 -2.22 -7.11 7.31
C ILE A 50 -2.55 -7.84 6.01
N GLU A 51 -3.83 -7.81 5.66
CA GLU A 51 -4.35 -8.21 4.35
C GLU A 51 -4.63 -6.95 3.53
N VAL A 52 -4.14 -6.92 2.29
CA VAL A 52 -4.27 -5.76 1.38
C VAL A 52 -4.91 -6.24 0.08
N ASP A 53 -6.10 -5.71 -0.23
CA ASP A 53 -6.78 -5.96 -1.49
C ASP A 53 -6.73 -4.72 -2.39
N GLY A 54 -5.82 -4.75 -3.38
CA GLY A 54 -5.67 -3.69 -4.37
C GLY A 54 -6.82 -3.57 -5.37
N SER A 55 -7.73 -4.55 -5.44
CA SER A 55 -8.91 -4.55 -6.34
C SER A 55 -10.07 -3.80 -5.73
N THR A 56 -10.35 -4.03 -4.44
CA THR A 56 -11.42 -3.36 -3.68
C THR A 56 -10.94 -2.08 -2.99
N GLY A 57 -9.64 -1.93 -2.78
CA GLY A 57 -9.06 -0.81 -2.04
C GLY A 57 -9.14 -0.98 -0.52
N GLU A 58 -9.28 -2.22 -0.04
CA GLU A 58 -9.43 -2.53 1.39
C GLU A 58 -8.10 -2.94 2.02
N VAL A 59 -7.88 -2.52 3.27
CA VAL A 59 -6.77 -2.97 4.11
C VAL A 59 -7.32 -3.43 5.44
N ARG A 60 -6.98 -4.65 5.84
CA ARG A 60 -7.44 -5.28 7.08
C ARG A 60 -6.25 -5.68 7.94
N ILE A 61 -6.35 -5.44 9.24
CA ILE A 61 -5.39 -5.93 10.23
C ILE A 61 -5.88 -7.29 10.74
N LEU A 62 -5.00 -8.28 10.82
CA LEU A 62 -5.28 -9.63 11.32
C LEU A 62 -5.01 -9.76 12.83
#